data_AF-A0A4V0X5M3-F1
#
_entry.id   AF-A0A4V0X5M3-F1
#
_cell.length_a   1.000
_cell.length_b   1.000
_cell.length_c   1.000
_cell.angle_alpha   90.00
_cell.angle_beta   90.00
_cell.angle_gamma   90.00
#
_symmetry.space_group_name_H-M   'P 1'
#
loop_
_entity.id
_entity.type
_entity.pdbx_description
1 polymer ?
#
loop_
_entity_poly.entity_id
_entity_poly.type
_entity_poly.pdbx_seq_one_letter_code
_entity_poly.pdbx_strand_id
1 'polypeptide(L)'
;MLGIIKDSTFLRNKYGTTGMYGKELAIKSLNFDDHIWIDSGKNDDPYKTLPPVFEEYDRNTLDELIKDFDEVGDGGAALTAYNYLQFAEVPEQQRTHIANALLRYCELDTLAMVMIVEGWKNWNGNKL
;
A
#
# COMPACT_ATOMS: atom_id res chain seq x y z
N MET A 1 2.71 -0.06 -14.32
CA MET A 1 1.77 -0.71 -13.38
C MET A 1 0.32 -0.28 -13.61
N LEU A 2 -0.03 1.00 -13.44
CA LEU A 2 -1.43 1.45 -13.57
C LEU A 2 -2.08 1.10 -14.92
N GLY A 3 -1.33 1.17 -16.03
CA GLY A 3 -1.85 0.77 -17.35
C GLY A 3 -2.32 -0.69 -17.41
N ILE A 4 -1.52 -1.63 -16.90
CA ILE A 4 -1.92 -3.06 -16.91
C ILE A 4 -3.10 -3.35 -15.99
N ILE A 5 -3.20 -2.65 -14.86
CA ILE A 5 -4.32 -2.78 -13.92
C ILE A 5 -5.64 -2.29 -14.56
N LYS A 6 -5.60 -1.12 -15.19
CA LYS A 6 -6.77 -0.51 -15.85
C LYS A 6 -7.26 -1.29 -17.07
N ASP A 7 -6.38 -2.02 -17.73
CA ASP A 7 -6.75 -2.81 -18.91
C ASP A 7 -7.05 -4.28 -18.58
N SER A 8 -6.69 -4.76 -17.38
CA SER A 8 -6.90 -6.16 -16.98
C SER A 8 -8.14 -6.35 -16.09
N THR A 9 -9.23 -6.83 -16.71
CA THR A 9 -10.42 -7.28 -15.97
C THR A 9 -10.10 -8.41 -14.98
N PHE A 10 -9.13 -9.27 -15.33
CA PHE A 10 -8.65 -10.33 -14.44
C PHE A 10 -8.09 -9.75 -13.13
N LEU A 11 -7.18 -8.76 -13.21
CA LEU A 11 -6.59 -8.15 -12.03
C LEU A 11 -7.65 -7.42 -11.19
N ARG A 12 -8.52 -6.64 -11.83
CA ARG A 12 -9.63 -5.94 -11.14
C ARG A 12 -10.55 -6.89 -10.40
N ASN A 13 -10.92 -8.02 -11.00
CA ASN A 13 -11.76 -9.00 -10.32
C ASN A 13 -11.02 -9.66 -9.15
N LYS A 14 -9.73 -9.99 -9.32
CA LYS A 14 -8.95 -10.68 -8.30
C LYS A 14 -8.67 -9.77 -7.09
N TYR A 15 -8.13 -8.58 -7.31
CA TYR A 15 -7.69 -7.67 -6.25
C TYR A 15 -8.71 -6.58 -5.90
N GLY A 16 -9.86 -6.56 -6.58
CA GLY A 16 -11.01 -5.69 -6.31
C GLY A 16 -12.15 -6.35 -5.52
N THR A 17 -11.94 -7.59 -5.05
CA THR A 17 -12.97 -8.37 -4.33
C THR A 17 -12.55 -8.58 -2.87
N THR A 18 -13.47 -8.36 -1.93
CA THR A 18 -13.27 -8.65 -0.50
C THR A 18 -13.04 -10.14 -0.25
N GLY A 19 -12.32 -10.47 0.81
CA GLY A 19 -12.06 -11.87 1.17
C GLY A 19 -10.99 -12.55 0.29
N MET A 20 -10.32 -11.83 -0.62
CA MET A 20 -9.22 -12.37 -1.41
C MET A 20 -7.84 -12.13 -0.75
N TYR A 21 -7.59 -10.94 -0.20
CA TYR A 21 -6.27 -10.51 0.24
C TYR A 21 -6.26 -10.05 1.70
N GLY A 22 -5.48 -10.73 2.55
CA GLY A 22 -5.43 -10.43 3.98
C GLY A 22 -4.82 -11.54 4.85
N LYS A 23 -4.60 -11.30 6.15
CA LYS A 23 -3.92 -12.23 7.07
C LYS A 23 -4.50 -13.64 7.05
N GLU A 24 -5.83 -13.74 7.03
CA GLU A 24 -6.53 -15.03 7.06
C GLU A 24 -7.19 -15.44 5.75
N LEU A 25 -6.77 -14.83 4.64
CA LEU A 25 -7.40 -15.00 3.33
C LEU A 25 -6.52 -15.79 2.35
N ALA A 26 -7.02 -15.98 1.12
CA ALA A 26 -6.38 -16.81 0.09
C ALA A 26 -5.00 -16.26 -0.30
N ILE A 27 -4.88 -14.95 -0.47
CA ILE A 27 -3.61 -14.26 -0.64
C ILE A 27 -3.24 -13.67 0.72
N LYS A 28 -2.20 -14.25 1.33
CA LYS A 28 -1.78 -13.91 2.69
C LYS A 28 -1.09 -12.54 2.74
N SER A 29 -1.59 -11.69 3.62
CA SER A 29 -0.97 -10.41 3.99
C SER A 29 -0.32 -10.52 5.37
N LEU A 30 0.72 -9.73 5.62
CA LEU A 30 1.27 -9.54 6.97
C LEU A 30 0.74 -8.26 7.61
N ASN A 31 0.34 -7.27 6.78
CA ASN A 31 0.02 -5.93 7.24
C ASN A 31 -1.47 -5.55 7.15
N PHE A 32 -2.33 -6.40 6.57
CA PHE A 32 -3.76 -6.12 6.35
C PHE A 32 -4.66 -7.30 6.70
N ASP A 33 -5.83 -7.05 7.31
CA ASP A 33 -6.77 -8.11 7.71
C ASP A 33 -7.64 -8.61 6.53
N ASP A 34 -8.33 -7.70 5.84
CA ASP A 34 -9.00 -7.90 4.54
C ASP A 34 -8.91 -6.57 3.78
N HIS A 35 -8.29 -6.57 2.59
CA HIS A 35 -7.99 -5.34 1.87
C HIS A 35 -8.26 -5.44 0.38
N ILE A 36 -8.93 -4.41 -0.14
CA ILE A 36 -9.20 -4.24 -1.57
C ILE A 36 -8.13 -3.30 -2.15
N TRP A 37 -7.30 -3.83 -3.05
CA TRP A 37 -6.23 -3.05 -3.68
C TRP A 37 -6.71 -2.32 -4.94
N ILE A 38 -7.67 -2.87 -5.67
CA ILE A 38 -8.17 -2.24 -6.89
C ILE A 38 -9.61 -1.80 -6.69
N ASP A 39 -9.77 -0.53 -6.33
CA ASP A 39 -11.06 0.12 -6.13
C ASP A 39 -11.28 1.20 -7.21
N SER A 40 -12.40 1.09 -7.91
CA SER A 40 -12.86 2.07 -8.89
C SER A 40 -13.07 3.46 -8.28
N GLY A 41 -13.48 3.55 -7.01
CA GLY A 41 -13.58 4.81 -6.26
C GLY A 41 -12.22 5.49 -6.03
N LYS A 42 -11.13 4.72 -6.15
CA LYS A 42 -9.73 5.19 -6.07
C LYS A 42 -9.04 5.21 -7.44
N ASN A 43 -9.81 5.25 -8.53
CA ASN A 43 -9.30 5.29 -9.91
C ASN A 43 -8.43 4.07 -10.27
N ASP A 44 -8.72 2.92 -9.67
CA ASP A 44 -7.98 1.66 -9.81
C ASP A 44 -6.50 1.79 -9.47
N ASP A 45 -6.16 2.72 -8.57
CA ASP A 45 -4.80 2.97 -8.10
C ASP A 45 -4.58 2.37 -6.71
N PRO A 46 -3.83 1.25 -6.59
CA PRO A 46 -3.61 0.60 -5.30
C PRO A 46 -2.92 1.48 -4.27
N TYR A 47 -2.07 2.42 -4.68
CA TYR A 47 -1.36 3.29 -3.75
C TYR A 47 -2.33 4.25 -3.02
N LYS A 48 -3.47 4.58 -3.64
CA LYS A 48 -4.53 5.41 -3.03
C LYS A 48 -5.43 4.64 -2.05
N THR A 49 -5.23 3.33 -1.94
CA THR A 49 -5.90 2.48 -0.93
C THR A 49 -5.07 2.34 0.33
N LEU A 50 -3.81 2.81 0.34
CA LEU A 50 -3.00 2.79 1.55
C LEU A 50 -3.62 3.72 2.61
N PRO A 51 -3.71 3.26 3.87
CA PRO A 51 -4.13 4.12 4.96
C PRO A 51 -3.09 5.21 5.25
N PRO A 52 -3.52 6.34 5.84
CA PRO A 52 -2.61 7.36 6.35
C PRO A 52 -1.57 6.79 7.33
N VAL A 53 -0.45 7.49 7.50
CA VAL A 53 0.58 7.07 8.45
C VAL A 53 0.05 7.11 9.89
N PHE A 54 -0.77 8.11 10.20
CA PHE A 54 -1.32 8.39 11.52
C PHE A 54 -2.85 8.30 11.50
N GLU A 55 -3.40 7.08 11.53
CA GLU A 55 -4.86 6.85 11.48
C GLU A 55 -5.62 7.34 12.73
N GLU A 56 -4.96 7.43 13.90
CA GLU A 56 -5.63 7.63 15.20
C GLU A 56 -5.45 9.03 15.81
N TYR A 57 -4.75 9.95 15.14
CA TYR A 57 -4.49 11.27 15.71
C TYR A 57 -5.47 12.34 15.17
N ASP A 58 -6.09 13.10 16.08
CA ASP A 58 -6.79 14.34 15.71
C ASP A 58 -5.77 15.33 15.14
N ARG A 59 -6.11 15.98 14.02
CA ARG A 59 -5.24 16.91 13.28
C ARG A 59 -4.68 18.04 14.14
N ASN A 60 -5.31 18.33 15.28
CA ASN A 60 -4.89 19.35 16.24
C ASN A 60 -3.75 18.91 17.18
N THR A 61 -3.48 17.62 17.29
CA THR A 61 -2.41 17.01 18.12
C THR A 61 -1.19 16.59 17.30
N LEU A 62 -1.23 16.80 15.98
CA LEU A 62 -0.10 16.62 15.08
C LEU A 62 0.83 17.85 15.17
N ASP A 63 1.88 17.77 15.98
CA ASP A 63 2.95 18.78 16.04
C ASP A 63 3.55 19.14 14.66
N GLU A 64 4.23 20.29 14.59
CA GLU A 64 4.74 20.91 13.35
C GLU A 64 5.68 20.04 12.50
N LEU A 65 6.31 18.99 13.05
CA LEU A 65 7.10 18.00 12.28
C LEU A 65 6.26 16.96 11.53
N ILE A 66 4.96 16.84 11.83
CA ILE A 66 4.11 15.72 11.37
C ILE A 66 3.38 16.06 10.06
N LYS A 67 3.19 17.36 9.74
CA LYS A 67 2.51 17.79 8.50
C LYS A 67 3.14 17.28 7.21
N ASP A 68 4.43 16.97 7.22
CA ASP A 68 5.15 16.51 6.04
C ASP A 68 4.94 15.00 5.75
N PHE A 69 4.28 14.26 6.65
CA PHE A 69 4.23 12.79 6.64
C PHE A 69 2.82 12.16 6.71
N ASP A 70 1.79 12.87 6.25
CA ASP A 70 0.41 12.36 6.31
C ASP A 70 0.21 11.06 5.50
N GLU A 71 0.96 10.84 4.42
CA GLU A 71 0.79 9.71 3.51
C GLU A 71 2.13 9.11 3.01
N VAL A 72 2.16 7.79 2.80
CA VAL A 72 3.25 7.08 2.10
C VAL A 72 2.66 6.37 0.89
N GLY A 73 2.52 7.10 -0.21
CA GLY A 73 1.87 6.62 -1.45
C GLY A 73 2.81 6.51 -2.65
N ASP A 74 4.08 6.91 -2.51
CA ASP A 74 5.08 6.85 -3.58
C ASP A 74 6.49 6.61 -3.01
N GLY A 75 7.43 6.32 -3.91
CA GLY A 75 8.79 5.96 -3.54
C GLY A 75 9.60 7.11 -2.92
N GLY A 76 9.28 8.37 -3.25
CA GLY A 76 9.92 9.55 -2.64
C GLY A 76 9.44 9.77 -1.21
N ALA A 77 8.13 9.66 -0.98
CA ALA A 77 7.53 9.69 0.36
C ALA A 77 8.07 8.54 1.23
N ALA A 78 8.16 7.32 0.68
CA ALA A 78 8.71 6.17 1.39
C ALA A 78 10.20 6.35 1.75
N LEU A 79 11.02 6.88 0.83
CA LEU A 79 12.42 7.17 1.11
C LEU A 79 12.58 8.24 2.20
N THR A 80 11.76 9.29 2.14
CA THR A 80 11.77 10.37 3.14
C THR A 80 11.38 9.81 4.51
N ALA A 81 10.34 8.97 4.58
CA ALA A 81 9.88 8.31 5.80
C ALA A 81 10.96 7.41 6.40
N TYR A 82 11.65 6.64 5.55
CA TYR A 82 12.77 5.81 5.99
C TYR A 82 13.95 6.63 6.52
N ASN A 83 14.30 7.74 5.85
CA ASN A 83 15.33 8.66 6.35
C ASN A 83 14.95 9.25 7.70
N TYR A 84 13.67 9.56 7.91
CA TYR A 84 13.19 10.12 9.16
C TYR A 84 13.35 9.14 10.33
N LEU A 85 13.13 7.83 10.10
CA LEU A 85 13.40 6.79 11.10
C LEU A 85 14.86 6.77 11.58
N GLN A 86 15.82 7.34 10.86
CA GLN A 86 17.22 7.33 11.29
C GLN A 86 17.54 8.40 12.33
N PHE A 87 16.69 9.42 12.52
CA PHE A 87 16.91 10.44 13.53
C PHE A 87 16.58 9.91 14.94
N ALA A 88 17.47 10.15 15.89
CA ALA A 88 17.29 9.73 17.28
C ALA A 88 16.17 10.51 18.00
N GLU A 89 15.86 11.71 17.52
CA GLU A 89 14.88 12.63 18.12
C GLU A 89 13.43 12.23 17.83
N VAL A 90 13.20 11.28 16.91
CA VAL A 90 11.85 10.80 16.58
C VAL A 90 11.29 9.96 17.74
N PRO A 91 10.16 10.37 18.35
CA PRO A 91 9.50 9.63 19.41
C PRO A 91 9.18 8.19 19.00
N GLU A 92 9.28 7.25 19.94
CA GLU A 92 9.08 5.81 19.68
C GLU A 92 7.71 5.49 19.08
N GLN A 93 6.66 6.19 19.54
CA GLN A 93 5.31 6.03 18.99
C GLN A 93 5.26 6.46 17.51
N GLN A 94 5.80 7.65 17.19
CA GLN A 94 5.87 8.14 15.82
C GLN A 94 6.71 7.21 14.92
N ARG A 95 7.84 6.73 15.44
CA ARG A 95 8.70 5.75 14.77
C ARG A 95 7.94 4.47 14.43
N THR A 96 7.11 3.98 15.35
CA THR A 96 6.29 2.79 15.15
C THR A 96 5.23 3.00 14.06
N HIS A 97 4.54 4.15 14.06
CA HIS A 97 3.57 4.49 13.02
C HIS A 97 4.21 4.58 11.62
N ILE A 98 5.34 5.28 11.51
CA ILE A 98 6.08 5.40 10.24
C ILE A 98 6.56 4.02 9.77
N ALA A 99 7.10 3.19 10.68
CA ALA A 99 7.52 1.84 10.36
C ALA A 99 6.36 0.98 9.83
N ASN A 100 5.19 1.03 10.48
CA ASN A 100 4.01 0.30 10.03
C ASN A 100 3.49 0.79 8.68
N ALA A 101 3.53 2.11 8.41
CA ALA A 101 3.20 2.66 7.10
C ALA A 101 4.16 2.17 6.01
N LEU A 102 5.47 2.14 6.30
CA LEU A 102 6.47 1.61 5.37
C LEU A 102 6.28 0.11 5.11
N LEU A 103 5.96 -0.69 6.13
CA LEU A 103 5.69 -2.12 5.95
C LEU A 103 4.49 -2.35 5.01
N ARG A 104 3.41 -1.58 5.18
CA ARG A 104 2.24 -1.57 4.28
C ARG A 104 2.62 -1.20 2.85
N TYR A 105 3.42 -0.13 2.68
CA TYR A 105 3.91 0.30 1.37
C TYR A 105 4.80 -0.75 0.69
N CYS A 106 5.78 -1.31 1.40
CA CYS A 106 6.68 -2.33 0.87
C CYS A 106 5.95 -3.62 0.46
N GLU A 107 4.90 -4.00 1.22
CA GLU A 107 4.03 -5.12 0.84
C GLU A 107 3.32 -4.81 -0.49
N LEU A 108 2.77 -3.61 -0.65
CA LEU A 108 2.16 -3.19 -1.91
C LEU A 108 3.17 -3.14 -3.07
N ASP A 109 4.38 -2.64 -2.87
CA ASP A 109 5.42 -2.60 -3.91
C ASP A 109 5.80 -4.00 -4.40
N THR A 110 5.83 -4.98 -3.49
CA THR A 110 6.05 -6.38 -3.86
C THR A 110 4.84 -6.92 -4.64
N LEU A 111 3.64 -6.64 -4.16
CA LEU A 111 2.39 -7.04 -4.80
C LEU A 111 2.23 -6.42 -6.20
N ALA A 112 2.67 -5.18 -6.38
CA ALA A 112 2.64 -4.47 -7.65
C ALA A 112 3.37 -5.25 -8.75
N MET A 113 4.53 -5.80 -8.42
CA MET A 113 5.31 -6.64 -9.34
C MET A 113 4.58 -7.94 -9.65
N VAL A 114 3.94 -8.56 -8.65
CA VAL A 114 3.10 -9.75 -8.84
C VAL A 114 1.93 -9.45 -9.78
N MET A 115 1.21 -8.35 -9.57
CA MET A 115 0.09 -7.94 -10.43
C MET A 115 0.53 -7.76 -11.89
N ILE A 116 1.72 -7.18 -12.13
CA ILE A 116 2.26 -7.03 -13.48
C ILE A 116 2.50 -8.40 -14.12
N VAL A 117 3.17 -9.31 -13.41
CA VAL A 117 3.47 -10.66 -13.93
C VAL A 117 2.19 -11.45 -14.17
N GLU A 118 1.23 -11.40 -13.25
CA GLU A 118 -0.06 -12.09 -13.41
C GLU A 118 -0.87 -11.52 -14.57
N GLY A 119 -0.91 -10.20 -14.73
CA GLY A 119 -1.57 -9.55 -15.85
C GLY A 119 -0.96 -9.98 -17.19
N TRP A 120 0.37 -10.03 -17.30
CA TRP A 120 1.05 -10.51 -18.50
C TRP A 120 0.78 -11.99 -18.78
N LYS A 121 0.81 -12.84 -17.76
CA LYS A 121 0.48 -14.27 -17.90
C LYS A 121 -0.95 -14.49 -18.37
N ASN A 122 -1.89 -13.68 -17.86
CA ASN A 122 -3.29 -13.73 -18.27
C ASN A 122 -3.46 -13.33 -19.74
N TRP A 123 -2.81 -12.25 -20.19
CA TRP A 123 -2.85 -11.83 -21.60
C TRP A 123 -2.23 -12.85 -22.56
N ASN A 124 -1.18 -13.56 -22.13
CA ASN A 124 -0.50 -14.57 -22.95
C ASN A 124 -1.10 -15.99 -22.84
N GLY A 125 -2.22 -16.16 -22.13
CA GLY A 125 -2.95 -17.43 -22.06
C GLY A 125 -2.21 -18.55 -21.31
N ASN A 126 -1.52 -18.25 -20.20
CA ASN A 126 -0.82 -19.23 -19.36
C ASN A 126 0.29 -20.05 -20.05
N LYS A 127 1.06 -19.45 -20.98
CA LYS A 127 2.31 -20.05 -21.49
C LYS A 127 3.54 -19.50 -20.76
N LEU A 128 3.85 -20.04 -19.58
CA LEU A 128 5.18 -20.05 -18.95
C LEU A 128 5.31 -21.29 -18.08
#